data_AF-A0A9E4UDC6-F1
#
_entry.id   AF-A0A9E4UDC6-F1
#
_cell.length_a   1.000
_cell.length_b   1.000
_cell.length_c   1.000
_cell.angle_alpha   90.00
_cell.angle_beta   90.00
_cell.angle_gamma   90.00
#
_symmetry.space_group_name_H-M   'P 1'
#
loop_
_entity.id
_entity.type
_entity.pdbx_description
1 polymer ?
#
loop_
_entity_poly.entity_id
_entity_poly.type
_entity_poly.pdbx_seq_one_letter_code
_entity_poly.pdbx_strand_id
1 'polypeptide(L)'
;MASERIQRRVERLLDQIEQEADQQNWERVLDLAKEVLRFAPDNGDAKTFLVVAEETLSSNAGQELQATSPPTPSPIRIEPAT
;
A
#
# COMPACT_ATOMS: atom_id res chain seq x y z
N MET A 1 -25.14 -19.63 -8.75
CA MET A 1 -23.88 -20.19 -9.30
C MET A 1 -22.95 -19.17 -9.96
N ALA A 2 -23.41 -18.00 -10.43
CA ALA A 2 -22.52 -16.96 -10.95
C ALA A 2 -21.73 -16.23 -9.83
N SER A 3 -22.38 -15.98 -8.69
CA SER A 3 -21.77 -15.28 -7.55
C SER A 3 -20.58 -16.03 -6.95
N GLU A 4 -20.62 -17.37 -6.85
CA GLU A 4 -19.49 -18.17 -6.36
C GLU A 4 -18.27 -18.14 -7.29
N ARG A 5 -18.48 -17.94 -8.61
CA ARG A 5 -17.38 -17.77 -9.55
C ARG A 5 -16.71 -16.41 -9.37
N ILE A 6 -17.50 -15.37 -9.10
CA ILE A 6 -17.01 -14.03 -8.80
C ILE A 6 -16.28 -14.02 -7.45
N GLN A 7 -16.85 -14.66 -6.43
CA GLN A 7 -16.24 -14.76 -5.11
C GLN A 7 -14.90 -15.49 -5.15
N ARG A 8 -14.81 -16.64 -5.84
CA ARG A 8 -13.52 -17.33 -6.06
C ARG A 8 -12.52 -16.54 -6.89
N ARG A 9 -12.97 -15.60 -7.72
CA ARG A 9 -12.08 -14.67 -8.41
C ARG A 9 -11.55 -13.62 -7.45
N VAL A 10 -12.40 -13.07 -6.59
CA VAL A 10 -12.02 -12.12 -5.54
C VAL A 10 -11.02 -12.74 -4.56
N GLU A 11 -11.29 -13.94 -4.05
CA GLU A 11 -10.38 -14.65 -3.14
C GLU A 11 -8.98 -14.81 -3.76
N ARG A 12 -8.90 -15.31 -5.00
CA ARG A 12 -7.60 -15.42 -5.70
C ARG A 12 -6.89 -14.09 -5.93
N LEU A 13 -7.64 -13.01 -6.10
CA LEU A 13 -7.04 -11.68 -6.25
C LEU A 13 -6.52 -11.17 -4.91
N LEU A 14 -7.21 -11.46 -3.79
CA LEU A 14 -6.73 -11.14 -2.44
C LEU A 14 -5.45 -11.91 -2.10
N ASP A 15 -5.38 -13.22 -2.41
CA ASP A 15 -4.15 -13.99 -2.24
C ASP A 15 -2.97 -13.36 -3.02
N GLN A 16 -3.21 -12.91 -4.26
CA GLN A 16 -2.18 -12.24 -5.06
C GLN A 16 -1.78 -10.89 -4.47
N ILE A 17 -2.73 -10.12 -3.93
CA ILE A 17 -2.44 -8.85 -3.25
C ILE A 17 -1.48 -9.08 -2.09
N GLU A 18 -1.73 -10.09 -1.25
CA GLU A 18 -0.87 -10.42 -0.12
C GLU A 18 0.54 -10.81 -0.60
N GLN A 19 0.64 -11.68 -1.61
CA GLN A 19 1.93 -12.09 -2.17
C GLN A 19 2.72 -10.93 -2.79
N GLU A 20 2.06 -9.98 -3.45
CA GLU A 20 2.72 -8.80 -4.00
C GLU A 20 3.11 -7.82 -2.89
N ALA A 21 2.31 -7.70 -1.83
CA ALA A 21 2.63 -6.89 -0.66
C ALA A 21 3.86 -7.45 0.09
N ASP A 22 3.96 -8.76 0.24
CA ASP A 22 5.14 -9.44 0.81
C ASP A 22 6.41 -9.18 -0.01
N GLN A 23 6.28 -9.06 -1.33
CA GLN A 23 7.37 -8.71 -2.24
C GLN A 23 7.64 -7.20 -2.32
N GLN A 24 6.89 -6.38 -1.57
CA GLN A 24 6.92 -4.92 -1.61
C GLN A 24 6.59 -4.33 -3.00
N ASN A 25 5.87 -5.08 -3.84
CA ASN A 25 5.42 -4.65 -5.16
C ASN A 25 4.14 -3.81 -5.05
N TRP A 26 4.23 -2.67 -4.39
CA TRP A 26 3.05 -1.82 -4.08
C TRP A 26 2.30 -1.33 -5.32
N GLU A 27 2.97 -1.17 -6.47
CA GLU A 27 2.32 -0.87 -7.75
C GLU A 27 1.34 -1.96 -8.18
N ARG A 28 1.72 -3.23 -8.01
CA ARG A 28 0.86 -4.38 -8.31
C ARG A 28 -0.26 -4.54 -7.30
N VAL A 29 0.04 -4.34 -6.01
CA VAL A 29 -0.97 -4.34 -4.93
C VAL A 29 -2.09 -3.35 -5.24
N LEU A 30 -1.75 -2.12 -5.66
CA LEU A 30 -2.71 -1.07 -5.99
C LEU A 30 -3.59 -1.43 -7.19
N ASP A 31 -3.02 -2.00 -8.26
CA ASP A 31 -3.77 -2.42 -9.45
C ASP A 31 -4.73 -3.58 -9.12
N LEU A 32 -4.24 -4.59 -8.40
CA LEU A 32 -5.04 -5.75 -7.99
C LEU A 32 -6.16 -5.36 -7.02
N ALA A 33 -5.90 -4.47 -6.05
CA ALA A 33 -6.92 -3.98 -5.12
C ALA A 33 -8.04 -3.23 -5.85
N LYS A 34 -7.71 -2.42 -6.86
CA LYS A 34 -8.70 -1.78 -7.74
C LYS A 34 -9.51 -2.81 -8.52
N GLU A 35 -8.89 -3.88 -9.01
CA GLU A 35 -9.59 -4.98 -9.68
C GLU A 35 -10.58 -5.67 -8.72
N VAL A 36 -10.18 -5.97 -7.48
CA VAL A 36 -11.07 -6.55 -6.46
C VAL A 36 -12.28 -5.65 -6.21
N LEU A 37 -12.08 -4.34 -6.02
CA LEU A 37 -13.18 -3.40 -5.75
C LEU A 37 -14.16 -3.26 -6.91
N ARG A 38 -13.76 -3.56 -8.16
CA ARG A 38 -14.70 -3.62 -9.30
C ARG A 38 -15.65 -4.80 -9.20
N PHE A 39 -15.23 -5.91 -8.59
CA PHE A 39 -16.05 -7.09 -8.37
C PHE A 39 -16.79 -7.05 -7.02
N ALA A 40 -16.13 -6.57 -5.97
CA ALA A 40 -16.62 -6.51 -4.60
C ALA A 40 -16.30 -5.13 -3.99
N PRO A 41 -17.10 -4.10 -4.29
CA PRO A 41 -16.86 -2.73 -3.81
C PRO A 41 -16.97 -2.58 -2.29
N ASP A 42 -17.58 -3.55 -1.60
CA ASP A 42 -17.71 -3.58 -0.14
C ASP A 42 -16.57 -4.34 0.55
N ASN A 43 -15.61 -4.87 -0.20
CA ASN A 43 -14.50 -5.64 0.38
C ASN A 43 -13.58 -4.72 1.23
N GLY A 44 -13.53 -4.98 2.54
CA GLY A 44 -12.75 -4.19 3.50
C GLY A 44 -11.24 -4.39 3.34
N ASP A 45 -10.80 -5.61 3.05
CA ASP A 45 -9.38 -5.96 2.90
C ASP A 45 -8.78 -5.22 1.69
N ALA A 46 -9.44 -5.28 0.54
CA ALA A 46 -9.01 -4.59 -0.67
C ALA A 46 -8.92 -3.06 -0.50
N LYS A 47 -9.84 -2.45 0.25
CA LYS A 47 -9.76 -1.01 0.58
C LYS A 47 -8.53 -0.71 1.43
N THR A 48 -8.24 -1.56 2.40
CA THR A 48 -7.08 -1.40 3.29
C THR A 48 -5.78 -1.48 2.49
N PHE A 49 -5.62 -2.51 1.65
CA PHE A 49 -4.44 -2.66 0.79
C PHE A 49 -4.29 -1.52 -0.21
N LEU A 50 -5.39 -1.01 -0.77
CA LEU A 50 -5.37 0.13 -1.69
C LEU A 50 -4.80 1.38 -1.02
N VAL A 51 -5.28 1.72 0.19
CA VAL A 51 -4.78 2.87 0.96
C VAL A 51 -3.30 2.73 1.28
N VAL A 52 -2.89 1.56 1.79
CA VAL A 52 -1.49 1.30 2.14
C VAL A 52 -0.57 1.40 0.92
N ALA A 53 -1.00 0.87 -0.22
CA ALA A 53 -0.23 0.95 -1.47
C ALA A 53 -0.15 2.39 -1.98
N GLU A 54 -1.24 3.17 -1.94
CA GLU A 54 -1.23 4.58 -2.30
C GLU A 54 -0.30 5.41 -1.41
N GLU A 55 -0.33 5.20 -0.10
CA GLU A 55 0.56 5.87 0.86
C GLU A 55 2.02 5.50 0.62
N THR A 56 2.31 4.22 0.35
CA THR A 56 3.68 3.74 0.14
C THR A 56 4.24 4.26 -1.18
N LEU A 57 3.47 4.22 -2.27
CA LEU A 57 3.88 4.75 -3.56
C LEU A 57 4.05 6.28 -3.53
N SER A 58 3.16 6.99 -2.81
CA SER A 58 3.30 8.44 -2.59
C SER A 58 4.56 8.77 -1.78
N SER A 59 4.86 7.97 -0.77
CA SER A 59 6.08 8.13 0.05
C SER A 59 7.35 7.83 -0.74
N ASN A 60 7.34 6.78 -1.58
CA ASN A 60 8.47 6.42 -2.42
C ASN A 60 8.78 7.49 -3.48
N ALA A 61 7.75 8.04 -4.13
CA ALA A 61 7.88 9.19 -5.03
C ALA A 61 8.45 10.44 -4.32
N GLY A 62 8.10 10.63 -3.04
CA GLY A 62 8.68 11.67 -2.20
C GLY A 62 10.15 11.45 -1.85
N GLN A 63 10.59 10.20 -1.69
CA GLN A 63 11.99 9.87 -1.38
C GLN A 63 12.94 10.09 -2.58
N GLU A 64 12.51 9.85 -3.82
CA GLU A 64 13.33 10.17 -5.00
C GLU A 64 13.57 11.68 -5.16
N LEU A 65 12.57 12.52 -4.82
CA LEU A 65 12.73 13.97 -4.82
C LEU A 65 13.53 14.50 -3.62
N GLN A 66 13.64 13.73 -2.53
CA GLN A 66 14.41 14.08 -1.33
C GLN A 66 15.83 13.50 -1.30
N ALA A 67 16.17 12.53 -2.16
CA ALA A 67 17.52 11.93 -2.21
C ALA A 67 18.63 12.92 -2.64
N THR A 68 18.30 14.16 -3.00
CA THR A 68 19.28 15.26 -3.23
C THR A 68 19.30 16.32 -2.13
N SER A 69 18.53 16.17 -1.04
CA SER A 69 18.64 17.03 0.14
C SER A 69 18.85 16.18 1.38
N PRO A 70 20.00 16.28 2.07
CA PRO A 70 20.28 15.46 3.24
C PRO A 70 19.15 15.66 4.27
N PRO A 71 18.64 14.57 4.90
CA PRO A 71 17.73 14.73 6.02
C PRO A 71 18.52 15.50 7.08
N THR A 72 18.10 16.72 7.37
CA THR A 72 18.61 17.42 8.54
C THR A 72 18.18 16.58 9.74
N PRO A 73 19.09 15.92 10.48
CA PRO A 73 18.69 15.32 11.73
C PRO A 73 18.25 16.48 12.63
N SER A 74 17.04 16.39 13.17
CA SER A 74 16.54 17.30 14.19
C SER A 74 17.65 17.60 15.20
N PRO A 75 17.94 18.88 15.52
CA PRO A 75 19.00 19.17 16.46
C PRO A 75 18.62 18.56 17.80
N ILE A 76 19.49 17.66 18.29
CA ILE A 76 19.47 17.15 19.67
C ILE A 76 19.31 18.38 20.58
N ARG A 77 18.16 18.49 21.25
CA ARG A 77 17.96 19.47 22.29
C ARG A 77 18.78 19.05 23.49
N ILE A 78 20.00 19.57 23.57
CA ILE A 78 20.83 19.50 24.78
C ILE A 78 20.17 20.47 25.77
N GLU A 79 19.42 19.96 26.73
CA GLU A 79 18.98 20.76 27.88
C GLU A 79 20.22 21.09 28.73
N PRO A 80 20.51 22.38 29.02
CA PRO A 80 21.54 22.72 29.98
C PRO A 80 20.98 22.50 31.39
N ALA A 81 21.68 21.69 32.18
CA ALA A 81 21.49 21.62 33.62
C ALA A 81 21.87 22.97 34.25
N THR A 82 20.98 23.53 35.07
CA THR A 82 21.27 24.53 36.11
C THR A 82 20.26 24.34 37.22
#